data_AF-A0A3A8P7L1-F1
#
_entry.id   AF-A0A3A8P7L1-F1
#
_cell.length_a   1.000
_cell.length_b   1.000
_cell.length_c   1.000
_cell.angle_alpha   90.00
_cell.angle_beta   90.00
_cell.angle_gamma   90.00
#
_symmetry.space_group_name_H-M   'P 1'
#
loop_
_entity.id
_entity.type
_entity.pdbx_description
1 polymer ?
#
loop_
_entity_poly.entity_id
_entity_poly.type
_entity_poly.pdbx_seq_one_letter_code
_entity_poly.pdbx_strand_id
1 'polypeptide(L)'
;MKRLPTLLACTLLASVDASAAGRGSSTFRYKPTPDEERPVIIDATIGPQGSDFAMRLKFDRMPFGDECKQRCANVTLFLDTDASAQSGLHLPTKGPENGADLAVVIQGVREYKRQDAPAELNLRVKVRQLGSDANSADGGELLADLNHRQDPERVQTDGTTVYLLIDATSALLPSAKKVRVIYHPSGGKPVQATISGMLGDSSGRGVQIFKHGSGNWGRAPNADPK
;
A
#
# COMPACT_ATOMS: atom_id res chain seq x y z
N MET A 1 -14.28 2.79 72.54
CA MET A 1 -13.54 3.60 71.54
C MET A 1 -13.22 2.71 70.36
N LYS A 2 -13.59 3.14 69.15
CA LYS A 2 -13.40 2.47 67.85
C LYS A 2 -11.94 2.55 67.42
N ARG A 3 -11.36 1.49 66.83
CA ARG A 3 -10.51 1.55 65.62
C ARG A 3 -10.65 0.25 64.82
N LEU A 4 -10.92 0.45 63.52
CA LEU A 4 -11.28 -0.53 62.49
C LEU A 4 -10.04 -1.21 61.87
N PRO A 5 -10.23 -2.39 61.22
CA PRO A 5 -9.17 -3.18 60.61
C PRO A 5 -8.90 -2.74 59.15
N THR A 6 -7.63 -2.78 58.75
CA THR A 6 -7.17 -2.57 57.37
C THR A 6 -7.40 -3.83 56.56
N LEU A 7 -8.37 -3.79 55.64
CA LEU A 7 -8.59 -4.78 54.59
C LEU A 7 -7.59 -4.53 53.45
N LEU A 8 -6.75 -5.51 53.12
CA LEU A 8 -5.98 -5.52 51.87
C LEU A 8 -6.74 -6.40 50.86
N ALA A 9 -7.45 -5.76 49.93
CA ALA A 9 -8.08 -6.43 48.79
C ALA A 9 -7.07 -6.52 47.64
N CYS A 10 -6.62 -7.73 47.32
CA CYS A 10 -5.90 -8.02 46.08
C CYS A 10 -6.91 -8.13 44.92
N THR A 11 -7.22 -7.00 44.27
CA THR A 11 -7.87 -7.03 42.96
C THR A 11 -6.85 -7.37 41.89
N LEU A 12 -6.82 -8.65 41.49
CA LEU A 12 -6.23 -9.11 40.23
C LEU A 12 -7.05 -8.51 39.07
N LEU A 13 -6.62 -7.34 38.59
CA LEU A 13 -7.03 -6.82 37.29
C LEU A 13 -6.34 -7.68 36.22
N ALA A 14 -7.10 -8.65 35.70
CA ALA A 14 -6.84 -9.25 34.42
C ALA A 14 -6.98 -8.18 33.33
N SER A 15 -5.91 -7.42 33.07
CA SER A 15 -5.75 -6.71 31.81
C SER A 15 -5.40 -7.75 30.75
N VAL A 16 -6.44 -8.29 30.13
CA VAL A 16 -6.34 -8.86 28.80
C VAL A 16 -5.83 -7.75 27.87
N ASP A 17 -4.52 -7.75 27.60
CA ASP A 17 -3.91 -6.98 26.52
C ASP A 17 -4.38 -7.53 25.17
N ALA A 18 -5.64 -7.24 24.86
CA ALA A 18 -6.20 -7.42 23.55
C ALA A 18 -5.70 -6.28 22.65
N SER A 19 -5.05 -6.68 21.56
CA SER A 19 -4.74 -5.89 20.36
C SER A 19 -3.41 -5.13 20.35
N ALA A 20 -2.31 -5.88 20.37
CA ALA A 20 -1.08 -5.51 19.67
C ALA A 20 -1.28 -5.63 18.13
N ALA A 21 -2.11 -4.76 17.57
CA ALA A 21 -2.11 -4.40 16.15
C ALA A 21 -1.35 -3.08 16.03
N GLY A 22 -0.19 -3.10 15.35
CA GLY A 22 0.73 -1.98 15.28
C GLY A 22 0.03 -0.69 14.84
N ARG A 23 0.04 0.31 15.73
CA ARG A 23 -0.09 1.72 15.39
C ARG A 23 1.15 2.16 14.59
N GLY A 24 1.32 1.65 13.37
CA GLY A 24 2.25 2.24 12.43
C GLY A 24 1.77 3.66 12.10
N SER A 25 2.67 4.64 12.14
CA SER A 25 2.36 6.00 11.67
C SER A 25 2.01 5.92 10.18
N SER A 26 0.85 6.46 9.81
CA SER A 26 0.44 6.58 8.41
C SER A 26 1.52 7.31 7.60
N THR A 27 1.89 6.76 6.46
CA THR A 27 2.83 7.38 5.50
C THR A 27 2.22 8.66 4.96
N PHE A 28 0.95 8.62 4.56
CA PHE A 28 0.20 9.80 4.21
C PHE A 28 -1.29 9.61 4.43
N ARG A 29 -1.99 10.74 4.60
CA ARG A 29 -3.45 10.80 4.63
C ARG A 29 -3.94 11.78 3.58
N TYR A 30 -5.05 11.43 2.95
CA TYR A 30 -5.69 12.24 1.93
C TYR A 30 -7.18 12.35 2.23
N LYS A 31 -7.73 13.55 2.04
CA LYS A 31 -9.15 13.82 2.14
C LYS A 31 -9.71 14.03 0.73
N PRO A 32 -10.55 13.12 0.22
CA PRO A 32 -11.14 13.25 -1.11
C PRO A 32 -12.01 14.50 -1.23
N THR A 33 -12.09 15.04 -2.45
CA THR A 33 -13.11 16.03 -2.78
C THR A 33 -14.48 15.36 -2.90
N PRO A 34 -15.59 16.06 -2.61
CA PRO A 34 -16.94 15.47 -2.73
C PRO A 34 -17.30 14.99 -4.13
N ASP A 35 -16.70 15.61 -5.15
CA ASP A 35 -16.99 15.34 -6.56
C ASP A 35 -16.21 14.12 -7.12
N GLU A 36 -15.38 13.47 -6.29
CA GLU A 36 -14.60 12.32 -6.74
C GLU A 36 -15.46 11.05 -6.82
N GLU A 37 -15.63 10.55 -8.05
CA GLU A 37 -16.42 9.36 -8.35
C GLU A 37 -15.62 8.07 -8.18
N ARG A 38 -14.31 8.10 -8.42
CA ARG A 38 -13.44 6.92 -8.34
C ARG A 38 -12.93 6.68 -6.91
N PRO A 39 -12.77 5.42 -6.50
CA PRO A 39 -12.08 5.10 -5.26
C PRO A 39 -10.67 5.67 -5.25
N VAL A 40 -10.32 6.34 -4.15
CA VAL A 40 -9.02 6.97 -3.92
C VAL A 40 -8.43 6.51 -2.59
N ILE A 41 -7.10 6.48 -2.49
CA ILE A 41 -6.39 6.12 -1.25
C ILE A 41 -6.52 7.28 -0.26
N ILE A 42 -7.05 7.01 0.94
CA ILE A 42 -7.26 8.00 2.01
C ILE A 42 -6.28 7.85 3.17
N ASP A 43 -5.72 6.66 3.37
CA ASP A 43 -4.67 6.38 4.34
C ASP A 43 -3.74 5.31 3.76
N ALA A 44 -2.44 5.58 3.77
CA ALA A 44 -1.43 4.64 3.31
C ALA A 44 -0.41 4.38 4.40
N THR A 45 0.07 3.15 4.49
CA THR A 45 1.24 2.78 5.29
C THR A 45 2.18 1.99 4.40
N ILE A 46 3.36 2.55 4.14
CA ILE A 46 4.34 2.01 3.19
C ILE A 46 5.70 1.98 3.87
N GLY A 47 6.44 0.88 3.69
CA GLY A 47 7.78 0.72 4.23
C GLY A 47 8.44 -0.57 3.76
N PRO A 48 9.73 -0.76 4.08
CA PRO A 48 10.45 -1.98 3.75
C PRO A 48 9.93 -3.14 4.62
N GLN A 49 9.80 -4.32 4.01
CA GLN A 49 9.49 -5.58 4.66
C GLN A 49 10.30 -6.70 3.99
N GLY A 50 11.40 -7.11 4.61
CA GLY A 50 12.33 -8.06 3.98
C GLY A 50 12.96 -7.45 2.73
N SER A 51 12.79 -8.11 1.59
CA SER A 51 13.26 -7.66 0.27
C SER A 51 12.20 -6.89 -0.53
N ASP A 52 11.03 -6.63 0.04
CA ASP A 52 9.91 -5.97 -0.61
C ASP A 52 9.61 -4.58 0.00
N PHE A 53 8.95 -3.74 -0.78
CA PHE A 53 8.13 -2.65 -0.24
C PHE A 53 6.73 -3.17 0.09
N ALA A 54 6.36 -3.12 1.37
CA ALA A 54 5.02 -3.47 1.82
C ALA A 54 4.14 -2.22 1.86
N MET A 55 2.91 -2.35 1.34
CA MET A 55 1.91 -1.27 1.31
C MET A 55 0.57 -1.71 1.87
N ARG A 56 -0.01 -0.92 2.78
CA ARG A 56 -1.41 -1.01 3.22
C ARG A 56 -2.09 0.24 2.75
N LEU A 57 -3.04 0.10 1.84
CA LEU A 57 -3.69 1.19 1.15
C LEU A 57 -5.18 1.13 1.44
N LYS A 58 -5.67 2.05 2.28
CA LYS A 58 -7.09 2.17 2.57
C LYS A 58 -7.74 3.12 1.58
N PHE A 59 -8.75 2.63 0.87
CA PHE A 59 -9.58 3.41 -0.03
C PHE A 59 -10.81 3.97 0.69
N ASP A 60 -11.35 5.08 0.19
CA ASP A 60 -12.60 5.69 0.65
C ASP A 60 -13.83 4.82 0.36
N ARG A 61 -13.77 4.02 -0.71
CA ARG A 61 -14.81 3.08 -1.16
C ARG A 61 -14.18 1.83 -1.78
N MET A 62 -15.01 0.85 -2.19
CA MET A 62 -14.52 -0.40 -2.78
C MET A 62 -13.66 -0.14 -4.03
N PRO A 63 -12.38 -0.58 -4.07
CA PRO A 63 -11.50 -0.27 -5.20
C PRO A 63 -11.81 -1.06 -6.47
N PHE A 64 -12.49 -2.19 -6.35
CA PHE A 64 -12.93 -3.05 -7.45
C PHE A 64 -14.23 -3.76 -7.01
N GLY A 65 -14.89 -4.46 -7.94
CA GLY A 65 -16.16 -5.13 -7.67
C GLY A 65 -17.35 -4.45 -8.34
N ASP A 66 -18.56 -4.89 -7.98
CA ASP A 66 -19.79 -4.33 -8.55
C ASP A 66 -20.14 -2.99 -7.90
N GLU A 67 -19.67 -2.76 -6.67
CA GLU A 67 -19.89 -1.56 -5.87
C GLU A 67 -19.29 -0.31 -6.53
N CYS A 68 -18.16 -0.45 -7.23
CA CYS A 68 -17.55 0.65 -7.97
C CYS A 68 -18.14 0.87 -9.37
N LYS A 69 -19.09 0.01 -9.80
CA LYS A 69 -19.80 0.12 -11.08
C LYS A 69 -18.86 0.29 -12.29
N GLN A 70 -18.80 1.50 -12.87
CA GLN A 70 -17.96 1.88 -14.00
C GLN A 70 -16.76 2.76 -13.61
N ARG A 71 -16.63 3.08 -12.32
CA ARG A 71 -15.66 4.04 -11.76
C ARG A 71 -14.80 3.36 -10.71
N CYS A 72 -14.21 2.21 -11.06
CA CYS A 72 -13.30 1.51 -10.17
C CYS A 72 -11.96 2.23 -10.02
N ALA A 73 -11.18 1.81 -9.02
CA ALA A 73 -9.91 2.43 -8.69
C ALA A 73 -9.01 2.44 -9.93
N ASN A 74 -8.31 3.55 -10.12
CA ASN A 74 -7.23 3.69 -11.07
C ASN A 74 -6.27 4.72 -10.49
N VAL A 75 -5.41 4.25 -9.58
CA VAL A 75 -4.50 5.10 -8.81
C VAL A 75 -3.06 4.71 -9.11
N THR A 76 -2.19 5.72 -9.12
CA THR A 76 -0.76 5.53 -9.30
C THR A 76 -0.02 6.03 -8.07
N LEU A 77 0.81 5.16 -7.51
CA LEU A 77 1.81 5.50 -6.51
C LEU A 77 3.18 5.49 -7.18
N PHE A 78 3.96 6.54 -6.96
CA PHE A 78 5.35 6.60 -7.38
C PHE A 78 6.27 6.38 -6.18
N LEU A 79 7.34 5.60 -6.38
CA LEU A 79 8.43 5.49 -5.43
C LEU A 79 9.71 5.99 -6.09
N ASP A 80 10.26 7.05 -5.53
CA ASP A 80 11.62 7.53 -5.78
C ASP A 80 12.51 6.86 -4.72
N THR A 81 13.19 5.79 -5.15
CA THR A 81 13.79 4.76 -4.30
C THR A 81 15.18 5.14 -3.80
N ASP A 82 15.81 6.12 -4.44
CA ASP A 82 17.07 6.73 -4.05
C ASP A 82 16.95 8.19 -3.57
N ALA A 83 15.75 8.76 -3.60
CA ALA A 83 15.44 10.15 -3.26
C ALA A 83 16.16 11.17 -4.18
N SER A 84 16.34 10.83 -5.46
CA SER A 84 17.06 11.62 -6.45
C SER A 84 16.18 12.05 -7.61
N ALA A 85 16.21 13.34 -7.95
CA ALA A 85 15.55 13.85 -9.15
C ALA A 85 16.38 13.66 -10.44
N GLN A 86 17.52 12.96 -10.35
CA GLN A 86 18.44 12.70 -11.47
C GLN A 86 18.30 11.29 -12.06
N SER A 87 17.57 10.42 -11.37
CA SER A 87 17.21 9.06 -11.74
C SER A 87 15.73 9.00 -12.10
N GLY A 88 15.28 7.84 -12.59
CA GLY A 88 13.86 7.59 -12.77
C GLY A 88 13.14 8.52 -13.75
N LEU A 89 11.86 8.74 -13.49
CA LEU A 89 10.95 9.51 -14.32
C LEU A 89 11.41 10.95 -14.53
N HIS A 90 11.41 11.40 -15.79
CA HIS A 90 11.67 12.79 -16.15
C HIS A 90 10.53 13.38 -16.98
N LEU A 91 9.71 14.20 -16.33
CA LEU A 91 8.69 14.99 -16.99
C LEU A 91 9.23 16.37 -17.40
N PRO A 92 8.77 16.92 -18.55
CA PRO A 92 9.09 18.30 -18.94
C PRO A 92 8.61 19.34 -17.92
N THR A 93 7.50 19.03 -17.24
CA THR A 93 6.99 19.80 -16.12
C THR A 93 7.78 19.40 -14.85
N LYS A 94 8.07 20.36 -13.97
CA LYS A 94 8.71 20.09 -12.67
C LYS A 94 7.70 19.45 -11.69
N GLY A 95 7.15 18.30 -12.07
CA GLY A 95 6.19 17.52 -11.30
C GLY A 95 6.84 16.86 -10.10
N PRO A 96 6.09 16.65 -9.00
CA PRO A 96 6.59 15.94 -7.83
C PRO A 96 7.02 14.49 -8.13
N GLU A 97 6.52 13.87 -9.19
CA GLU A 97 6.88 12.52 -9.62
C GLU A 97 8.25 12.43 -10.32
N ASN A 98 8.88 13.55 -10.67
CA ASN A 98 10.25 13.51 -11.22
C ASN A 98 11.21 12.88 -10.21
N GLY A 99 12.07 11.98 -10.67
CA GLY A 99 12.91 11.15 -9.82
C GLY A 99 12.34 9.79 -9.46
N ALA A 100 11.06 9.51 -9.77
CA ALA A 100 10.46 8.24 -9.40
C ALA A 100 11.05 7.07 -10.19
N ASP A 101 11.54 6.03 -9.50
CA ASP A 101 12.07 4.81 -10.11
C ASP A 101 10.99 3.74 -10.31
N LEU A 102 9.88 3.83 -9.58
CA LEU A 102 8.74 2.91 -9.72
C LEU A 102 7.43 3.67 -9.92
N ALA A 103 6.58 3.12 -10.79
CA ALA A 103 5.15 3.36 -10.79
C ALA A 103 4.40 2.08 -10.40
N VAL A 104 3.60 2.16 -9.33
CA VAL A 104 2.68 1.11 -8.88
C VAL A 104 1.27 1.57 -9.21
N VAL A 105 0.69 0.96 -10.23
CA VAL A 105 -0.64 1.29 -10.76
C VAL A 105 -1.64 0.25 -10.28
N ILE A 106 -2.62 0.68 -9.48
CA ILE A 106 -3.64 -0.19 -8.88
C ILE A 106 -4.98 0.07 -9.57
N GLN A 107 -5.52 -0.97 -10.19
CA GLN A 107 -6.68 -0.87 -11.07
C GLN A 107 -7.74 -1.91 -10.71
N GLY A 108 -8.97 -1.43 -10.48
CA GLY A 108 -10.15 -2.30 -10.53
C GLY A 108 -10.55 -2.51 -11.99
N VAL A 109 -10.47 -3.75 -12.47
CA VAL A 109 -10.76 -4.12 -13.85
C VAL A 109 -11.98 -5.02 -13.96
N ARG A 110 -12.70 -4.88 -15.07
CA ARG A 110 -13.81 -5.74 -15.48
C ARG A 110 -13.40 -6.43 -16.78
N GLU A 111 -13.00 -7.69 -16.69
CA GLU A 111 -12.48 -8.47 -17.80
C GLU A 111 -13.58 -9.33 -18.43
N TYR A 112 -13.82 -9.13 -19.73
CA TYR A 112 -14.78 -9.92 -20.50
C TYR A 112 -14.01 -11.00 -21.27
N LYS A 113 -13.85 -12.19 -20.68
CA LYS A 113 -13.11 -13.29 -21.33
C LYS A 113 -13.88 -13.93 -22.49
N ARG A 114 -15.21 -13.86 -22.48
CA ARG A 114 -16.11 -14.34 -23.55
C ARG A 114 -17.35 -13.44 -23.59
N GLN A 115 -17.95 -13.30 -24.78
CA GLN A 115 -19.13 -12.46 -24.98
C GLN A 115 -20.35 -12.93 -24.17
N ASP A 116 -20.43 -14.24 -23.88
CA ASP A 116 -21.56 -14.88 -23.19
C ASP A 116 -21.30 -15.19 -21.70
N ALA A 117 -20.17 -14.75 -21.14
CA ALA A 117 -19.83 -14.98 -19.74
C ALA A 117 -19.93 -13.68 -18.91
N PRO A 118 -20.38 -13.76 -17.63
CA PRO A 118 -20.27 -12.63 -16.72
C PRO A 118 -18.83 -12.12 -16.66
N ALA A 119 -18.67 -10.79 -16.61
CA ALA A 119 -17.36 -10.20 -16.54
C ALA A 119 -16.64 -10.59 -15.24
N GLU A 120 -15.35 -10.88 -15.34
CA GLU A 120 -14.51 -11.13 -14.18
C GLU A 120 -14.05 -9.81 -13.57
N LEU A 121 -14.36 -9.64 -12.29
CA LEU A 121 -13.97 -8.45 -11.52
C LEU A 121 -12.69 -8.74 -10.77
N ASN A 122 -11.65 -8.01 -11.13
CA ASN A 122 -10.32 -8.21 -10.58
C ASN A 122 -9.69 -6.91 -10.11
N LEU A 123 -8.93 -6.98 -9.02
CA LEU A 123 -7.92 -5.97 -8.72
C LEU A 123 -6.60 -6.39 -9.37
N ARG A 124 -6.07 -5.52 -10.23
CA ARG A 124 -4.80 -5.68 -10.95
C ARG A 124 -3.81 -4.63 -10.48
N VAL A 125 -2.55 -5.01 -10.31
CA VAL A 125 -1.47 -4.16 -9.84
C VAL A 125 -0.31 -4.29 -10.81
N LYS A 126 -0.03 -3.20 -11.54
CA LYS A 126 1.11 -3.14 -12.45
C LYS A 126 2.25 -2.40 -11.75
N VAL A 127 3.43 -2.99 -11.80
CA VAL A 127 4.65 -2.38 -11.29
C VAL A 127 5.55 -2.12 -12.48
N ARG A 128 5.87 -0.85 -12.71
CA ARG A 128 6.80 -0.44 -13.75
C ARG A 128 8.05 0.18 -13.14
N GLN A 129 9.19 -0.22 -13.66
CA GLN A 129 10.44 0.50 -13.44
C GLN A 129 10.54 1.66 -14.41
N LEU A 130 10.73 2.85 -13.88
CA LEU A 130 10.88 4.07 -14.64
C LEU A 130 12.39 4.35 -14.77
N GLY A 131 12.87 4.40 -16.01
CA GLY A 131 14.23 4.84 -16.33
C GLY A 131 14.29 6.32 -16.65
N SER A 132 15.50 6.85 -16.87
CA SER A 132 15.72 8.27 -17.22
C SER A 132 15.05 8.71 -18.54
N ASP A 133 14.71 7.75 -19.39
CA ASP A 133 13.98 7.94 -20.65
C ASP A 133 12.44 7.90 -20.48
N ALA A 134 11.94 7.50 -19.32
CA ALA A 134 10.51 7.50 -19.03
C ALA A 134 10.00 8.95 -18.88
N ASN A 135 8.99 9.28 -19.69
CA ASN A 135 8.29 10.57 -19.68
C ASN A 135 6.82 10.46 -19.26
N SER A 136 6.41 9.30 -18.76
CA SER A 136 5.09 9.02 -18.22
C SER A 136 5.15 7.79 -17.31
N ALA A 137 4.12 7.61 -16.47
CA ALA A 137 4.00 6.44 -15.59
C ALA A 137 3.94 5.10 -16.34
N ASP A 138 3.48 5.12 -17.60
CA ASP A 138 3.36 3.92 -18.44
C ASP A 138 4.59 3.67 -19.33
N GLY A 139 5.52 4.63 -19.40
CA GLY A 139 6.68 4.59 -20.29
C GLY A 139 7.83 3.70 -19.79
N GLY A 140 7.77 3.23 -18.55
CA GLY A 140 8.79 2.36 -17.95
C GLY A 140 8.68 0.89 -18.33
N GLU A 141 9.70 0.09 -18.01
CA GLU A 141 9.69 -1.36 -18.15
C GLU A 141 8.66 -2.00 -17.19
N LEU A 142 7.87 -2.96 -17.66
CA LEU A 142 6.91 -3.68 -16.82
C LEU A 142 7.66 -4.76 -16.03
N LEU A 143 7.80 -4.57 -14.71
CA LEU A 143 8.44 -5.56 -13.83
C LEU A 143 7.46 -6.64 -13.38
N ALA A 144 6.22 -6.26 -13.07
CA ALA A 144 5.22 -7.18 -12.57
C ALA A 144 3.81 -6.75 -12.98
N ASP A 145 2.95 -7.75 -13.15
CA ASP A 145 1.54 -7.58 -13.44
C ASP A 145 0.73 -8.57 -12.61
N LEU A 146 0.38 -8.12 -11.40
CA LEU A 146 -0.17 -8.95 -10.34
C LEU A 146 -1.69 -8.81 -10.29
N ASN A 147 -2.36 -9.83 -9.78
CA ASN A 147 -3.76 -9.74 -9.41
C ASN A 147 -4.08 -10.53 -8.15
N HIS A 148 -5.04 -10.04 -7.38
CA HIS A 148 -5.42 -10.61 -6.09
C HIS A 148 -5.93 -12.07 -6.13
N ARG A 149 -6.24 -12.64 -7.30
CA ARG A 149 -6.68 -14.05 -7.43
C ARG A 149 -5.53 -14.99 -7.74
N GLN A 150 -4.58 -14.57 -8.56
CA GLN A 150 -3.46 -15.40 -9.01
C GLN A 150 -2.22 -15.22 -8.12
N ASP A 151 -2.07 -14.06 -7.49
CA ASP A 151 -0.91 -13.69 -6.68
C ASP A 151 -1.32 -13.35 -5.22
N PRO A 152 -2.04 -14.25 -4.51
CA PRO A 152 -2.56 -13.97 -3.16
C PRO A 152 -1.47 -13.74 -2.10
N GLU A 153 -0.23 -14.14 -2.37
CA GLU A 153 0.94 -13.87 -1.53
C GLU A 153 1.50 -12.45 -1.73
N ARG A 154 1.16 -11.78 -2.84
CA ARG A 154 1.62 -10.41 -3.16
C ARG A 154 0.50 -9.37 -3.07
N VAL A 155 -0.74 -9.74 -3.38
CA VAL A 155 -1.89 -8.84 -3.43
C VAL A 155 -3.05 -9.42 -2.63
N GLN A 156 -3.43 -8.76 -1.53
CA GLN A 156 -4.60 -9.12 -0.74
C GLN A 156 -5.55 -7.94 -0.58
N THR A 157 -6.82 -8.25 -0.35
CA THR A 157 -7.89 -7.27 -0.22
C THR A 157 -8.76 -7.60 0.98
N ASP A 158 -9.11 -6.58 1.77
CA ASP A 158 -10.00 -6.66 2.91
C ASP A 158 -10.91 -5.42 2.93
N GLY A 159 -12.15 -5.59 2.48
CA GLY A 159 -13.09 -4.50 2.23
C GLY A 159 -12.48 -3.42 1.32
N THR A 160 -12.33 -2.21 1.85
CA THR A 160 -11.70 -1.09 1.11
C THR A 160 -10.19 -1.01 1.29
N THR A 161 -9.56 -2.00 1.94
CA THR A 161 -8.11 -2.02 2.17
C THR A 161 -7.44 -2.98 1.18
N VAL A 162 -6.36 -2.52 0.56
CA VAL A 162 -5.49 -3.31 -0.32
C VAL A 162 -4.12 -3.45 0.34
N TYR A 163 -3.61 -4.67 0.39
CA TYR A 163 -2.30 -5.02 0.92
C TYR A 163 -1.41 -5.52 -0.22
N LEU A 164 -0.23 -4.92 -0.36
CA LEU A 164 0.71 -5.19 -1.46
C LEU A 164 2.11 -5.51 -0.93
N LEU A 165 2.79 -6.45 -1.58
CA LEU A 165 4.24 -6.63 -1.53
C LEU A 165 4.82 -6.41 -2.93
N ILE A 166 5.64 -5.38 -3.06
CA ILE A 166 6.31 -5.05 -4.32
C ILE A 166 7.78 -5.41 -4.19
N ASP A 167 8.25 -6.28 -5.07
CA ASP A 167 9.64 -6.72 -5.10
C ASP A 167 10.59 -5.55 -5.37
N ALA A 168 11.58 -5.38 -4.50
CA ALA A 168 12.61 -4.35 -4.61
C ALA A 168 14.00 -4.93 -4.92
N THR A 169 14.08 -6.20 -5.35
CA THR A 169 15.34 -6.91 -5.64
C THR A 169 15.80 -6.80 -7.09
N SER A 170 15.08 -6.08 -7.95
CA SER A 170 15.56 -5.80 -9.30
C SER A 170 16.94 -5.13 -9.21
N ALA A 171 17.93 -5.69 -9.90
CA ALA A 171 19.30 -5.18 -9.89
C ALA A 171 19.40 -3.75 -10.48
N LEU A 172 18.39 -3.34 -11.24
CA LEU A 172 18.33 -2.03 -11.87
C LEU A 172 17.64 -0.98 -11.01
N LEU A 173 17.03 -1.38 -9.89
CA LEU A 173 16.35 -0.49 -8.97
C LEU A 173 17.38 0.19 -8.05
N PRO A 174 17.52 1.52 -8.11
CA PRO A 174 18.33 2.25 -7.14
C PRO A 174 17.82 1.98 -5.72
N SER A 175 18.70 2.12 -4.74
CA SER A 175 18.32 1.87 -3.35
C SER A 175 19.04 2.83 -2.42
N ALA A 176 18.29 3.53 -1.59
CA ALA A 176 18.84 4.40 -0.56
C ALA A 176 18.22 4.14 0.81
N LYS A 177 18.67 4.93 1.80
CA LYS A 177 18.15 4.92 3.18
C LYS A 177 16.77 5.56 3.29
N LYS A 178 16.37 6.37 2.32
CA LYS A 178 15.09 7.07 2.27
C LYS A 178 14.46 6.85 0.92
N VAL A 179 13.15 6.70 0.92
CA VAL A 179 12.32 6.60 -0.28
C VAL A 179 11.28 7.69 -0.20
N ARG A 180 11.03 8.37 -1.31
CA ARG A 180 9.95 9.34 -1.42
C ARG A 180 8.78 8.68 -2.11
N VAL A 181 7.63 8.73 -1.45
CA VAL A 181 6.35 8.20 -1.95
C VAL A 181 5.54 9.38 -2.45
N ILE A 182 5.05 9.29 -3.68
CA ILE A 182 4.19 10.30 -4.29
C ILE A 182 2.88 9.63 -4.72
N TYR A 183 1.76 10.21 -4.30
CA TYR A 183 0.42 9.77 -4.68
C TYR A 183 -0.30 10.91 -5.40
N HIS A 184 -0.85 10.60 -6.57
CA HIS A 184 -1.70 11.52 -7.34
C HIS A 184 -3.16 11.07 -7.24
N PRO A 185 -3.93 11.59 -6.26
CA PRO A 185 -5.36 11.36 -6.24
C PRO A 185 -6.00 12.04 -7.46
N SER A 186 -6.98 11.37 -8.08
CA SER A 186 -7.83 12.03 -9.07
C SER A 186 -8.54 13.23 -8.43
N GLY A 187 -8.61 14.34 -9.17
CA GLY A 187 -9.24 15.58 -8.71
C GLY A 187 -8.53 16.35 -7.58
N GLY A 188 -7.38 15.87 -7.08
CA GLY A 188 -6.66 16.45 -5.94
C GLY A 188 -5.25 16.93 -6.25
N LYS A 189 -4.64 17.62 -5.27
CA LYS A 189 -3.20 17.92 -5.30
C LYS A 189 -2.38 16.66 -4.96
N PRO A 190 -1.19 16.48 -5.55
CA PRO A 190 -0.30 15.37 -5.19
C PRO A 190 0.05 15.38 -3.71
N VAL A 191 0.12 14.20 -3.11
CA VAL A 191 0.55 13.98 -1.73
C VAL A 191 1.93 13.33 -1.75
N GLN A 192 2.85 13.84 -0.92
CA GLN A 192 4.20 13.33 -0.82
C GLN A 192 4.53 12.93 0.62
N ALA A 193 5.30 11.86 0.78
CA ALA A 193 5.81 11.41 2.05
C ALA A 193 7.23 10.85 1.89
N THR A 194 7.99 10.83 2.99
CA THR A 194 9.29 10.15 3.05
C THR A 194 9.19 8.98 4.00
N ILE A 195 9.64 7.81 3.56
CA ILE A 195 9.69 6.58 4.32
C ILE A 195 11.14 6.06 4.39
N SER A 196 11.38 5.07 5.24
CA SER A 196 12.65 4.32 5.22
C SER A 196 12.79 3.57 3.90
N GLY A 197 14.00 3.59 3.34
CA GLY A 197 14.36 2.79 2.17
C GLY A 197 15.00 1.45 2.53
N MET A 198 15.32 0.64 1.52
CA MET A 198 15.83 -0.73 1.71
C MET A 198 17.24 -0.75 2.31
N LEU A 199 18.05 0.29 2.13
CA LEU A 199 19.37 0.42 2.78
C LEU A 199 19.30 1.06 4.18
N GLY A 200 18.10 1.41 4.66
CA GLY A 200 17.92 2.02 5.98
C GLY A 200 18.05 1.00 7.11
N ASP A 201 18.54 1.45 8.26
CA ASP A 201 18.56 0.64 9.49
C ASP A 201 17.11 0.40 9.97
N SER A 202 16.48 -0.64 9.43
CA SER A 202 15.18 -1.13 9.89
C SER A 202 15.35 -1.89 11.21
N SER A 203 15.83 -1.19 12.25
CA SER A 203 15.89 -1.71 13.62
C SER A 203 14.46 -1.97 14.15
N GLY A 204 13.93 -3.14 13.83
CA GLY A 204 12.76 -3.74 14.48
C GLY A 204 11.38 -3.13 14.19
N ARG A 205 11.25 -2.16 13.28
CA ARG A 205 9.96 -1.51 12.93
C ARG A 205 9.68 -1.48 11.42
N GLY A 206 10.01 -2.56 10.71
CA GLY A 206 9.50 -2.76 9.36
C GLY A 206 7.97 -2.71 9.34
N VAL A 207 7.40 -2.22 8.24
CA VAL A 207 5.95 -2.21 8.07
C VAL A 207 5.51 -3.66 7.89
N GLN A 208 4.94 -4.26 8.94
CA GLN A 208 4.46 -5.64 8.92
C GLN A 208 3.00 -5.66 8.47
N ILE A 209 2.79 -5.96 7.21
CA ILE A 209 1.45 -5.97 6.60
C ILE A 209 0.92 -7.39 6.48
N PHE A 210 1.80 -8.36 6.32
CA PHE A 210 1.51 -9.78 6.39
C PHE A 210 2.09 -10.28 7.70
N LYS A 211 1.24 -10.62 8.69
CA LYS A 211 1.72 -11.10 10.00
C LYS A 211 1.79 -12.61 10.00
N HIS A 212 2.95 -13.15 10.39
CA HIS A 212 3.11 -14.57 10.74
C HIS A 212 2.19 -14.97 11.91
N GLY A 213 1.33 -15.96 11.66
CA GLY A 213 1.12 -17.08 12.59
C GLY A 213 2.02 -18.23 12.13
N SER A 214 2.55 -19.03 13.06
CA SER A 214 3.49 -20.12 12.81
C SER A 214 3.07 -20.99 11.61
N GLY A 215 3.82 -20.91 10.51
CA GLY A 215 3.81 -21.91 9.43
C GLY A 215 3.21 -21.52 8.08
N ASN A 216 2.57 -20.36 7.89
CA ASN A 216 2.08 -19.97 6.56
C ASN A 216 2.19 -18.46 6.30
N TRP A 217 2.89 -18.11 5.21
CA TRP A 217 2.97 -16.77 4.60
C TRP A 217 1.67 -16.39 3.87
N GLY A 218 0.52 -16.55 4.54
CA GLY A 218 -0.75 -16.71 3.83
C GLY A 218 -1.72 -15.53 3.87
N ARG A 219 -1.74 -14.69 4.93
CA ARG A 219 -2.83 -13.71 5.09
C ARG A 219 -2.40 -12.43 5.81
N ALA A 220 -2.92 -11.30 5.33
CA ALA A 220 -2.98 -10.06 6.06
C ALA A 220 -3.78 -10.28 7.37
N PRO A 221 -3.29 -9.79 8.52
CA PRO A 221 -4.02 -9.91 9.76
C PRO A 221 -5.34 -9.13 9.63
N ASN A 222 -6.47 -9.85 9.73
CA ASN A 222 -7.86 -9.39 9.63
C ASN A 222 -8.57 -9.52 8.27
N ALA A 223 -8.05 -10.29 7.29
CA ALA A 223 -8.93 -10.73 6.20
C ALA A 223 -10.00 -11.68 6.79
N ASP A 224 -11.20 -11.17 7.04
CA ASP A 224 -12.30 -11.92 7.66
C ASP A 224 -12.54 -13.24 6.92
N PRO A 225 -12.73 -14.37 7.64
CA PRO A 225 -13.14 -15.61 7.01
C PRO A 225 -14.58 -15.43 6.51
N LYS A 226 -14.77 -15.48 5.18
CA LYS A 226 -16.07 -15.84 4.60
C LYS A 226 -16.38 -17.30 4.91
#